data_AF-A0A532TPJ6-F1
#
_entry.id   AF-A0A532TPJ6-F1
#
_cell.length_a   1.000
_cell.length_b   1.000
_cell.length_c   1.000
_cell.angle_alpha   90.00
_cell.angle_beta   90.00
_cell.angle_gamma   90.00
#
_symmetry.space_group_name_H-M   'P 1'
#
loop_
_entity.id
_entity.type
_entity.pdbx_description
1 polymer ?
#
loop_
_entity_poly.entity_id
_entity_poly.type
_entity_poly.pdbx_seq_one_letter_code
_entity_poly.pdbx_strand_id
1 'polypeptide(L)'
;MAKLMRKRKLKSKSFDEMYNEQFRAVIDNRTSLSIYNKKRRSFCIIRKNLAKDYEIEVDASEAPVLNKLLDSPQPFESSMANLKILENEIFPLIDAFKNVFGEEKELKLKSIKLAIGGSNTDYVTIRENDLTKYDVKPTLSGLRVFIEENDDSILGFLDSEYITEEGNVIYLNCEKREVSDNIYSIKIKILASMQQRGYFLQEEHKYYGLQLFIIIESRKPNDDKLFKFLKELGIDWELIFFRRRLAIHDWTEIECQKDSENLKCFIRAKYDTLNYFDINNIIRIIVKNQLPFNVADKMASLLYKMKSERATELQEKKYQFDPFLDESIQNERNYRKTRYIDQAQPIDEYSLTLKKAEIAAAAKIACAYLGIHKQIKVDKDISDAEILKYQGELTNF
;
A
#
# COMPACT_ATOMS: atom_id res chain seq x y z
N MET A 1 -21.71 -23.28 -37.63
CA MET A 1 -20.43 -23.53 -36.93
C MET A 1 -20.19 -22.42 -35.92
N ALA A 2 -20.50 -22.66 -34.64
CA ALA A 2 -20.37 -21.67 -33.58
C ALA A 2 -18.92 -21.58 -33.08
N LYS A 3 -18.40 -20.35 -33.04
CA LYS A 3 -17.03 -20.02 -32.61
C LYS A 3 -17.00 -20.01 -31.07
N LEU A 4 -16.47 -21.08 -30.46
CA LEU A 4 -16.26 -21.15 -29.01
C LEU A 4 -15.35 -20.00 -28.55
N MET A 5 -15.89 -19.08 -27.74
CA MET A 5 -15.09 -18.12 -26.99
C MET A 5 -14.22 -18.86 -25.98
N ARG A 6 -12.91 -18.91 -26.23
CA ARG A 6 -11.90 -19.34 -25.25
C ARG A 6 -11.95 -18.38 -24.06
N LYS A 7 -12.36 -18.87 -22.88
CA LYS A 7 -12.10 -18.22 -21.59
C LYS A 7 -10.62 -17.84 -21.53
N ARG A 8 -10.31 -16.54 -21.45
CA ARG A 8 -8.96 -16.07 -21.15
C ARG A 8 -8.58 -16.62 -19.77
N LYS A 9 -7.75 -17.67 -19.73
CA LYS A 9 -7.04 -18.05 -18.51
C LYS A 9 -6.15 -16.86 -18.14
N LEU A 10 -6.35 -16.29 -16.96
CA LEU A 10 -5.37 -15.42 -16.32
C LEU A 10 -4.02 -16.15 -16.40
N LYS A 11 -3.00 -15.47 -16.94
CA LYS A 11 -1.63 -15.99 -16.96
C LYS A 11 -1.30 -16.39 -15.52
N SER A 12 -1.04 -17.68 -15.28
CA SER A 12 -0.43 -18.11 -14.03
C SER A 12 0.89 -17.37 -13.92
N LYS A 13 1.03 -16.51 -12.90
CA LYS A 13 2.32 -15.90 -12.55
C LYS A 13 3.37 -17.00 -12.51
N SER A 14 4.55 -16.76 -13.08
CA SER A 14 5.63 -17.73 -13.03
C SER A 14 5.97 -18.02 -11.56
N PHE A 15 6.46 -19.22 -11.24
CA PHE A 15 6.86 -19.56 -9.87
C PHE A 15 7.85 -18.54 -9.29
N ASP A 16 8.69 -17.92 -10.13
CA ASP A 16 9.64 -16.87 -9.73
C ASP A 16 8.98 -15.52 -9.38
N GLU A 17 7.86 -15.17 -10.04
CA GLU A 17 7.07 -13.97 -9.71
C GLU A 17 6.31 -14.11 -8.38
N MET A 18 6.08 -15.34 -7.90
CA MET A 18 5.47 -15.58 -6.59
C MET A 18 6.43 -15.35 -5.41
N TYR A 19 7.74 -15.33 -5.63
CA TYR A 19 8.75 -15.19 -4.55
C TYR A 19 9.38 -13.80 -4.43
N ASN A 20 9.16 -12.91 -5.41
CA ASN A 20 9.70 -11.57 -5.41
C ASN A 20 8.59 -10.56 -5.12
N GLU A 21 8.28 -10.38 -3.84
CA GLU A 21 7.42 -9.30 -3.39
C GLU A 21 8.26 -8.14 -2.89
N GLN A 22 7.97 -6.95 -3.41
CA GLN A 22 8.51 -5.69 -2.90
C GLN A 22 7.36 -4.82 -2.41
N PHE A 23 7.56 -4.22 -1.25
CA PHE A 23 6.62 -3.27 -0.67
C PHE A 23 7.39 -2.09 -0.08
N ARG A 24 6.80 -0.90 -0.18
CA ARG A 24 7.32 0.31 0.44
C ARG A 24 6.18 1.08 1.10
N ALA A 25 6.40 1.49 2.33
CA ALA A 25 5.55 2.37 3.11
C ALA A 25 6.33 3.64 3.49
N VAL A 26 5.70 4.79 3.30
CA VAL A 26 6.17 6.05 3.88
C VAL A 26 5.39 6.22 5.18
N ILE A 27 6.10 6.25 6.31
CA ILE A 27 5.50 6.32 7.64
C ILE A 27 5.26 7.77 8.02
N ASP A 28 6.29 8.61 7.82
CA ASP A 28 6.26 10.05 8.05
C ASP A 28 7.19 10.78 7.05
N ASN A 29 7.40 12.08 7.24
CA ASN A 29 8.20 12.92 6.34
C ASN A 29 9.69 12.54 6.26
N ARG A 30 10.22 11.76 7.21
CA ARG A 30 11.62 11.35 7.31
C ARG A 30 11.81 9.83 7.30
N THR A 31 10.82 9.06 7.72
CA THR A 31 10.89 7.60 7.92
C THR A 31 10.11 6.84 6.86
N SER A 32 10.76 5.84 6.27
CA SER A 32 10.14 4.89 5.34
C SER A 32 10.54 3.46 5.67
N LEU A 33 9.63 2.53 5.46
CA LEU A 33 9.85 1.09 5.62
C LEU A 33 9.68 0.40 4.27
N SER A 34 10.64 -0.43 3.89
CA SER A 34 10.58 -1.23 2.67
C SER A 34 10.80 -2.71 3.00
N ILE A 35 10.00 -3.58 2.41
CA ILE A 35 10.15 -5.04 2.52
C ILE A 35 10.48 -5.59 1.14
N TYR A 36 11.55 -6.38 1.07
CA TYR A 36 11.98 -7.07 -0.13
C TYR A 36 12.07 -8.56 0.17
N ASN A 37 11.20 -9.35 -0.46
CA ASN A 37 11.30 -10.80 -0.45
C ASN A 37 12.10 -11.23 -1.67
N LYS A 38 13.19 -11.97 -1.44
CA LYS A 38 14.02 -12.55 -2.50
C LYS A 38 14.28 -14.01 -2.17
N LYS A 39 13.71 -14.92 -2.97
CA LYS A 39 13.82 -16.38 -2.78
C LYS A 39 13.34 -16.82 -1.38
N ARG A 40 14.27 -17.19 -0.48
CA ARG A 40 14.01 -17.67 0.89
C ARG A 40 14.42 -16.66 1.97
N ARG A 41 14.65 -15.41 1.58
CA ARG A 41 15.04 -14.33 2.49
C ARG A 41 14.08 -13.16 2.33
N SER A 42 13.80 -12.52 3.45
CA SER A 42 13.04 -11.29 3.56
C SER A 42 13.97 -10.23 4.14
N PHE A 43 13.98 -9.06 3.51
CA PHE A 43 14.72 -7.90 3.97
C PHE A 43 13.73 -6.83 4.35
N CYS A 44 13.69 -6.45 5.63
CA CYS A 44 12.97 -5.27 6.10
C CYS A 44 13.99 -4.14 6.28
N ILE A 45 13.80 -3.05 5.55
CA ILE A 45 14.70 -1.90 5.53
C ILE A 45 13.92 -0.70 6.04
N ILE A 46 14.33 -0.18 7.19
CA ILE A 46 13.83 1.08 7.74
C ILE A 46 14.86 2.15 7.40
N ARG A 47 14.41 3.21 6.75
CA ARG A 47 15.25 4.34 6.34
C ARG A 47 14.72 5.61 6.97
N LYS A 48 15.57 6.32 7.70
CA LYS A 48 15.28 7.62 8.29
C LYS A 48 16.22 8.68 7.70
N ASN A 49 15.65 9.79 7.22
CA ASN A 49 16.40 10.91 6.68
C ASN A 49 16.83 11.85 7.82
N LEU A 50 18.14 11.89 8.12
CA LEU A 50 18.70 12.66 9.22
C LEU A 50 19.04 14.09 8.81
N ALA A 51 19.38 14.33 7.55
CA ALA A 51 19.74 15.66 7.04
C ALA A 51 18.59 16.69 7.05
N LYS A 52 17.38 16.30 7.46
CA LYS A 52 16.27 17.24 7.68
C LYS A 52 16.32 17.90 9.06
N ASP A 53 16.85 17.19 10.05
CA ASP A 53 16.73 17.56 11.46
C ASP A 53 18.08 17.90 12.09
N TYR A 54 19.19 17.53 11.42
CA TYR A 54 20.54 17.70 11.92
C TYR A 54 21.44 18.37 10.89
N GLU A 55 22.30 19.25 11.36
CA GLU A 55 23.33 19.91 10.58
C GLU A 55 24.53 18.98 10.37
N ILE A 56 25.19 19.16 9.22
CA ILE A 56 26.38 18.42 8.80
C ILE A 56 27.36 19.47 8.31
N GLU A 57 28.55 19.51 8.91
CA GLU A 57 29.65 20.35 8.46
C GLU A 57 30.42 19.61 7.37
N VAL A 58 30.78 20.32 6.31
CA VAL A 58 31.46 19.77 5.14
C VAL A 58 32.65 20.66 4.81
N ASP A 59 33.83 20.05 4.75
CA ASP A 59 35.10 20.71 4.47
C ASP A 59 35.85 20.00 3.34
N ALA A 60 36.77 20.70 2.68
CA ALA A 60 37.64 20.10 1.68
C ALA A 60 38.66 19.16 2.34
N SER A 61 38.88 17.98 1.75
CA SER A 61 39.82 16.99 2.27
C SER A 61 41.19 17.02 1.57
N GLU A 62 42.14 16.27 2.11
CA GLU A 62 43.48 16.08 1.54
C GLU A 62 43.50 15.08 0.37
N ALA A 63 42.35 14.57 -0.07
CA ALA A 63 42.24 13.58 -1.13
C ALA A 63 42.93 13.95 -2.46
N PRO A 64 43.00 15.23 -2.92
CA PRO A 64 43.77 15.58 -4.12
C PRO A 64 45.24 15.13 -4.08
N VAL A 65 45.81 15.02 -2.89
CA VAL A 65 47.18 14.56 -2.66
C VAL A 65 47.18 13.07 -2.31
N LEU A 66 46.34 12.65 -1.36
CA LEU A 66 46.30 11.27 -0.87
C LEU A 66 45.90 10.26 -1.95
N ASN A 67 44.98 10.60 -2.86
CA ASN A 67 44.53 9.70 -3.91
C ASN A 67 45.60 9.40 -4.96
N LYS A 68 46.73 10.13 -4.95
CA LYS A 68 47.91 9.79 -5.77
C LYS A 68 48.76 8.68 -5.13
N LEU A 69 48.56 8.43 -3.84
CA LEU A 69 49.37 7.52 -3.01
C LEU A 69 48.59 6.30 -2.53
N LEU A 70 47.26 6.35 -2.55
CA LEU A 70 46.38 5.28 -2.07
C LEU A 70 45.86 4.41 -3.22
N ASP A 71 45.81 3.09 -2.98
CA ASP A 71 45.16 2.14 -3.88
C ASP A 71 43.63 2.30 -3.90
N SER A 72 43.06 2.77 -2.78
CA SER A 72 41.65 3.11 -2.63
C SER A 72 41.48 4.62 -2.51
N PRO A 73 40.80 5.29 -3.47
CA PRO A 73 40.61 6.72 -3.41
C PRO A 73 39.72 7.11 -2.22
N GLN A 74 40.03 8.25 -1.61
CA GLN A 74 39.24 8.93 -0.59
C GLN A 74 38.38 10.03 -1.21
N PRO A 75 37.27 10.42 -0.55
CA PRO A 75 36.41 11.52 -1.00
C PRO A 75 37.16 12.86 -0.93
N PHE A 76 36.89 13.77 -1.88
CA PHE A 76 37.46 15.12 -1.96
C PHE A 76 36.96 16.10 -0.89
N GLU A 77 35.92 15.70 -0.18
CA GLU A 77 35.38 16.41 0.95
C GLU A 77 35.44 15.47 2.15
N SER A 78 35.54 16.05 3.34
CA SER A 78 35.32 15.38 4.63
C SER A 78 34.13 16.03 5.30
N SER A 79 33.47 15.31 6.21
CA SER A 79 32.31 15.87 6.90
C SER A 79 32.22 15.41 8.33
N MET A 80 31.62 16.27 9.15
CA MET A 80 31.36 16.02 10.55
C MET A 80 29.86 16.08 10.82
N ALA A 81 29.35 15.00 11.37
CA ALA A 81 27.96 14.86 11.78
C ALA A 81 27.80 15.13 13.28
N ASN A 82 26.73 15.82 13.64
CA ASN A 82 26.44 16.20 15.02
C ASN A 82 26.26 14.98 15.94
N LEU A 83 26.92 14.98 17.10
CA LEU A 83 26.88 13.91 18.10
C LEU A 83 25.44 13.54 18.54
N LYS A 84 24.53 14.52 18.57
CA LYS A 84 23.11 14.34 18.90
C LYS A 84 22.39 13.30 18.05
N ILE A 85 22.91 12.98 16.87
CA ILE A 85 22.37 11.89 16.04
C ILE A 85 22.58 10.55 16.75
N LEU A 86 23.75 10.31 17.35
CA LEU A 86 24.00 9.06 18.08
C LEU A 86 23.06 8.95 19.29
N GLU A 87 22.92 10.04 20.05
CA GLU A 87 22.08 10.10 21.24
C GLU A 87 20.59 9.91 20.96
N ASN A 88 20.05 10.64 19.98
CA ASN A 88 18.60 10.68 19.75
C ASN A 88 18.11 9.60 18.78
N GLU A 89 18.98 9.08 17.90
CA GLU A 89 18.58 8.19 16.82
C GLU A 89 19.17 6.79 16.92
N ILE A 90 20.38 6.65 17.49
CA ILE A 90 21.08 5.36 17.54
C ILE A 90 20.96 4.69 18.91
N PHE A 91 21.20 5.40 20.00
CA PHE A 91 21.15 4.82 21.34
C PHE A 91 19.77 4.28 21.74
N PRO A 92 18.63 4.89 21.34
CA PRO A 92 17.31 4.30 21.57
C PRO A 92 17.14 2.94 20.88
N LEU A 93 17.89 2.66 19.80
CA LEU A 93 17.89 1.35 19.14
C LEU A 93 18.53 0.27 20.00
N ILE A 94 19.45 0.61 20.91
CA ILE A 94 20.05 -0.33 21.86
C ILE A 94 18.95 -0.87 22.77
N ASP A 95 18.15 0.03 23.34
CA ASP A 95 17.10 -0.31 24.28
C ASP A 95 15.99 -1.11 23.59
N ALA A 96 15.53 -0.67 22.41
CA ALA A 96 14.59 -1.41 21.59
C ALA A 96 15.11 -2.82 21.20
N PHE A 97 16.41 -2.95 20.92
CA PHE A 97 17.01 -4.23 20.56
C PHE A 97 17.07 -5.18 21.77
N LYS A 98 17.53 -4.70 22.94
CA LYS A 98 17.60 -5.48 24.17
C LYS A 98 16.22 -5.94 24.64
N ASN A 99 15.22 -5.05 24.59
CA ASN A 99 13.83 -5.37 24.96
C ASN A 99 13.24 -6.55 24.16
N VAL A 100 13.58 -6.68 22.88
CA VAL A 100 13.00 -7.70 21.99
C VAL A 100 13.84 -8.97 21.90
N PHE A 101 15.17 -8.84 21.91
CA PHE A 101 16.09 -9.93 21.60
C PHE A 101 16.86 -10.47 22.81
N GLY A 102 16.77 -9.82 23.97
CA GLY A 102 17.46 -10.17 25.22
C GLY A 102 18.70 -9.33 25.47
N GLU A 103 19.05 -9.13 26.74
CA GLU A 103 20.18 -8.29 27.18
C GLU A 103 21.54 -8.89 26.79
N GLU A 104 21.64 -10.22 26.77
CA GLU A 104 22.83 -10.96 26.33
C GLU A 104 23.23 -10.71 24.86
N LYS A 105 22.36 -10.11 24.05
CA LYS A 105 22.65 -9.82 22.64
C LYS A 105 23.04 -8.35 22.46
N GLU A 106 24.27 -8.14 22.02
CA GLU A 106 24.75 -6.80 21.67
C GLU A 106 25.06 -6.66 20.17
N LEU A 107 24.81 -5.44 19.65
CA LEU A 107 25.22 -5.01 18.32
C LEU A 107 26.72 -4.71 18.33
N LYS A 108 27.49 -5.40 17.48
CA LYS A 108 28.93 -5.16 17.37
C LYS A 108 29.19 -3.90 16.59
N LEU A 109 30.07 -3.04 17.10
CA LEU A 109 30.55 -1.85 16.42
C LEU A 109 31.60 -2.27 15.40
N LYS A 110 31.39 -1.95 14.12
CA LYS A 110 32.31 -2.30 13.03
C LYS A 110 33.15 -1.13 12.56
N SER A 111 32.57 0.05 12.51
CA SER A 111 33.25 1.24 12.03
C SER A 111 32.57 2.47 12.63
N ILE A 112 33.39 3.36 13.15
CA ILE A 112 33.07 4.72 13.56
C ILE A 112 34.37 5.53 13.63
N LYS A 113 34.29 6.83 13.35
CA LYS A 113 35.39 7.76 13.53
C LYS A 113 34.89 8.96 14.31
N LEU A 114 35.42 9.19 15.50
CA LEU A 114 35.03 10.29 16.39
C LEU A 114 36.02 11.46 16.28
N ALA A 115 35.52 12.69 16.35
CA ALA A 115 36.32 13.90 16.51
C ALA A 115 36.41 14.24 18.00
N ILE A 116 37.62 14.25 18.56
CA ILE A 116 37.86 14.57 19.97
C ILE A 116 38.79 15.76 20.06
N GLY A 117 38.36 16.85 20.70
CA GLY A 117 39.12 18.09 20.73
C GLY A 117 38.37 19.25 21.35
N GLY A 118 39.01 20.42 21.35
CA GLY A 118 38.43 21.65 21.90
C GLY A 118 37.65 22.49 20.90
N SER A 119 37.86 22.29 19.58
CA SER A 119 37.19 23.05 18.53
C SER A 119 37.19 22.32 17.18
N ASN A 120 36.34 22.73 16.24
CA ASN A 120 36.27 22.16 14.88
C ASN A 120 37.58 22.37 14.08
N THR A 121 38.48 23.24 14.55
CA THR A 121 39.80 23.47 13.95
C THR A 121 40.95 22.81 14.72
N ASP A 122 40.67 22.21 15.88
CA ASP A 122 41.66 21.60 16.77
C ASP A 122 41.06 20.35 17.42
N TYR A 123 41.13 19.24 16.67
CA TYR A 123 40.69 17.93 17.11
C TYR A 123 41.57 16.81 16.55
N VAL A 124 41.55 15.68 17.24
CA VAL A 124 42.13 14.41 16.81
C VAL A 124 41.04 13.40 16.51
N THR A 125 41.33 12.41 15.67
CA THR A 125 40.36 11.38 15.31
C THR A 125 40.62 10.07 16.03
N ILE A 126 39.60 9.51 16.66
CA ILE A 126 39.63 8.17 17.25
C ILE A 126 38.79 7.21 16.39
N ARG A 127 39.34 6.05 16.05
CA ARG A 127 38.61 4.99 15.32
C ARG A 127 38.23 3.83 16.24
N GLU A 128 37.42 2.90 15.74
CA GLU A 128 37.01 1.70 16.48
C GLU A 128 38.20 0.88 17.03
N ASN A 129 39.31 0.82 16.30
CA ASN A 129 40.52 0.10 16.73
C ASN A 129 41.28 0.84 17.83
N ASP A 130 41.08 2.14 17.99
CA ASP A 130 41.68 2.92 19.06
C ASP A 130 40.82 2.80 20.32
N LEU A 131 39.48 2.84 20.19
CA LEU A 131 38.56 2.56 21.29
C LEU A 131 38.86 1.22 21.98
N THR A 132 39.14 0.17 21.21
CA THR A 132 39.50 -1.14 21.78
C THR A 132 40.85 -1.16 22.49
N LYS A 133 41.80 -0.29 22.12
CA LYS A 133 43.07 -0.13 22.85
C LYS A 133 42.89 0.56 24.20
N TYR A 134 41.85 1.36 24.34
CA TYR A 134 41.46 2.05 25.58
C TYR A 134 40.40 1.27 26.38
N ASP A 135 40.34 -0.06 26.22
CA ASP A 135 39.43 -0.97 26.94
C ASP A 135 37.93 -0.71 26.72
N VAL A 136 37.55 0.07 25.70
CA VAL A 136 36.15 0.23 25.32
C VAL A 136 35.67 -1.03 24.60
N LYS A 137 34.55 -1.60 25.07
CA LYS A 137 33.95 -2.77 24.42
C LYS A 137 33.56 -2.42 22.98
N PRO A 138 33.90 -3.24 21.97
CA PRO A 138 33.58 -2.98 20.55
C PRO A 138 32.10 -3.27 20.23
N THR A 139 31.20 -2.67 21.00
CA THR A 139 29.75 -2.82 20.87
C THR A 139 29.09 -1.45 20.92
N LEU A 140 27.87 -1.36 20.40
CA LEU A 140 27.13 -0.10 20.41
C LEU A 140 26.82 0.38 21.84
N SER A 141 26.63 -0.56 22.78
CA SER A 141 26.55 -0.25 24.22
C SER A 141 27.85 0.36 24.74
N GLY A 142 29.01 -0.20 24.36
CA GLY A 142 30.32 0.32 24.78
C GLY A 142 30.57 1.73 24.25
N LEU A 143 30.17 2.00 23.00
CA LEU A 143 30.24 3.33 22.41
C LEU A 143 29.37 4.35 23.17
N ARG A 144 28.15 3.96 23.56
CA ARG A 144 27.26 4.82 24.36
C ARG A 144 27.91 5.24 25.67
N VAL A 145 28.45 4.27 26.42
CA VAL A 145 29.15 4.54 27.70
C VAL A 145 30.33 5.47 27.48
N PHE A 146 31.16 5.21 26.46
CA PHE A 146 32.31 6.05 26.16
C PHE A 146 31.92 7.51 25.86
N ILE A 147 30.84 7.71 25.09
CA ILE A 147 30.35 9.05 24.76
C ILE A 147 29.77 9.75 26.00
N GLU A 148 28.95 9.06 26.79
CA GLU A 148 28.37 9.62 28.03
C GLU A 148 29.46 10.02 29.05
N GLU A 149 30.59 9.30 29.09
CA GLU A 149 31.73 9.63 29.96
C GLU A 149 32.59 10.79 29.45
N ASN A 150 32.55 11.11 28.16
CA ASN A 150 33.47 12.05 27.50
C ASN A 150 32.76 13.13 26.66
N ASP A 151 31.47 13.37 26.91
CA ASP A 151 30.59 14.22 26.10
C ASP A 151 31.21 15.60 25.79
N ASP A 152 31.77 16.25 26.81
CA ASP A 152 32.40 17.58 26.69
C ASP A 152 33.57 17.65 25.70
N SER A 153 34.22 16.52 25.41
CA SER A 153 35.41 16.45 24.55
C SER A 153 35.11 15.97 23.12
N ILE A 154 33.92 15.43 22.87
CA ILE A 154 33.56 14.83 21.59
C ILE A 154 32.76 15.86 20.78
N LEU A 155 33.37 16.36 19.70
CA LEU A 155 32.75 17.38 18.85
C LEU A 155 31.67 16.77 17.93
N GLY A 156 31.89 15.53 17.50
CA GLY A 156 31.01 14.83 16.57
C GLY A 156 31.65 13.56 16.03
N PHE A 157 31.07 13.02 14.96
CA PHE A 157 31.60 11.85 14.28
C PHE A 157 31.75 12.12 12.78
N LEU A 158 32.85 11.61 12.21
CA LEU A 158 33.24 11.88 10.84
C LEU A 158 32.93 10.71 9.91
N ASP A 159 33.16 10.93 8.62
CA ASP A 159 33.24 9.88 7.63
C ASP A 159 34.35 8.86 7.93
N SER A 160 33.94 7.59 8.04
CA SER A 160 34.83 6.50 8.43
C SER A 160 35.33 5.69 7.24
N GLU A 161 34.45 5.37 6.29
CA GLU A 161 34.76 4.49 5.17
C GLU A 161 34.05 4.98 3.90
N TYR A 162 34.79 5.06 2.78
CA TYR A 162 34.23 5.39 1.49
C TYR A 162 34.14 4.13 0.61
N ILE A 163 32.91 3.76 0.25
CA ILE A 163 32.62 2.67 -0.68
C ILE A 163 32.60 3.27 -2.09
N THR A 164 33.74 3.15 -2.77
CA THR A 164 33.98 3.71 -4.11
C THR A 164 33.00 3.20 -5.17
N GLU A 165 32.65 1.91 -5.12
CA GLU A 165 31.75 1.24 -6.07
C GLU A 165 30.32 1.77 -6.01
N GLU A 166 29.87 2.16 -4.81
CA GLU A 166 28.50 2.62 -4.57
C GLU A 166 28.40 4.15 -4.49
N GLY A 167 29.54 4.85 -4.41
CA GLY A 167 29.58 6.27 -4.12
C GLY A 167 29.01 6.60 -2.74
N ASN A 168 29.18 5.73 -1.75
CA ASN A 168 28.62 5.88 -0.41
C ASN A 168 29.70 6.16 0.61
N VAL A 169 29.42 7.06 1.55
CA VAL A 169 30.27 7.35 2.71
C VAL A 169 29.56 6.80 3.95
N ILE A 170 30.27 5.95 4.70
CA ILE A 170 29.80 5.35 5.95
C ILE A 170 30.32 6.17 7.12
N TYR A 171 29.42 6.55 8.02
CA TYR A 171 29.76 7.22 9.28
C TYR A 171 29.71 6.25 10.46
N LEU A 172 28.73 5.35 10.45
CA LEU A 172 28.53 4.34 11.48
C LEU A 172 28.12 3.03 10.83
N ASN A 173 28.70 1.92 11.29
CA ASN A 173 28.28 0.57 10.92
C ASN A 173 28.26 -0.34 12.15
N CYS A 174 27.08 -0.87 12.47
CA CYS A 174 26.88 -1.86 13.53
C CYS A 174 26.16 -3.08 12.99
N GLU A 175 26.52 -4.27 13.46
CA GLU A 175 25.89 -5.52 13.02
C GLU A 175 25.78 -6.52 14.17
N LYS A 176 24.65 -7.24 14.20
CA LYS A 176 24.51 -8.50 14.92
C LYS A 176 24.03 -9.57 13.94
N ARG A 177 24.76 -10.69 13.89
CA ARG A 177 24.35 -11.92 13.20
C ARG A 177 23.73 -12.89 14.21
N GLU A 178 22.94 -13.82 13.69
CA GLU A 178 22.28 -14.89 14.47
C GLU A 178 21.42 -14.31 15.60
N VAL A 179 20.58 -13.33 15.24
CA VAL A 179 19.73 -12.60 16.20
C VAL A 179 18.62 -13.51 16.73
N SER A 180 18.00 -14.33 15.88
CA SER A 180 17.07 -15.39 16.29
C SER A 180 16.96 -16.46 15.20
N ASP A 181 16.23 -17.54 15.46
CA ASP A 181 16.02 -18.64 14.50
C ASP A 181 15.51 -18.17 13.13
N ASN A 182 14.71 -17.10 13.13
CA ASN A 182 14.13 -16.51 11.93
C ASN A 182 14.82 -15.22 11.48
N ILE A 183 15.53 -14.51 12.35
CA ILE A 183 16.23 -13.25 12.01
C ILE A 183 17.73 -13.52 11.95
N TYR A 184 18.26 -13.57 10.73
CA TYR A 184 19.66 -13.84 10.44
C TYR A 184 20.57 -12.69 10.86
N SER A 185 20.20 -11.45 10.55
CA SER A 185 21.03 -10.31 10.91
C SER A 185 20.21 -9.03 11.08
N ILE A 186 20.71 -8.16 11.96
CA ILE A 186 20.29 -6.77 12.07
C ILE A 186 21.53 -5.91 11.88
N LYS A 187 21.47 -4.99 10.92
CA LYS A 187 22.53 -4.02 10.62
C LYS A 187 21.99 -2.62 10.79
N ILE A 188 22.76 -1.77 11.46
CA ILE A 188 22.47 -0.35 11.63
C ILE A 188 23.60 0.40 10.94
N LYS A 189 23.26 1.24 9.96
CA LYS A 189 24.23 2.03 9.21
C LYS A 189 23.80 3.48 9.13
N ILE A 190 24.75 4.39 9.30
CA ILE A 190 24.59 5.79 8.89
C ILE A 190 25.40 5.97 7.61
N LEU A 191 24.71 6.35 6.54
CA LEU A 191 25.28 6.50 5.21
C LEU A 191 24.91 7.88 4.65
N ALA A 192 25.85 8.50 3.95
CA ALA A 192 25.56 9.58 3.01
C ALA A 192 25.91 9.09 1.59
N SER A 193 25.09 9.46 0.61
CA SER A 193 25.43 9.21 -0.78
C SER A 193 26.21 10.41 -1.30
N MET A 194 27.38 10.15 -1.87
CA MET A 194 28.08 11.10 -2.71
C MET A 194 27.48 10.96 -4.10
N GLN A 195 26.75 11.96 -4.59
CA GLN A 195 26.32 11.94 -5.99
C GLN A 195 27.57 11.98 -6.87
N GLN A 196 27.89 10.89 -7.57
CA GLN A 196 28.55 11.00 -8.87
C GLN A 196 27.51 11.61 -9.82
N ARG A 197 27.42 12.94 -9.87
CA ARG A 197 26.82 13.58 -11.05
C ARG A 197 27.73 13.22 -12.22
N GLY A 198 27.11 12.72 -13.28
CA GLY A 198 27.76 11.91 -14.30
C GLY A 198 29.08 12.46 -14.81
N TYR A 199 29.98 11.52 -15.13
CA TYR A 199 31.08 11.64 -16.08
C TYR A 199 31.27 13.05 -16.67
N PHE A 200 32.30 13.75 -16.17
CA PHE A 200 33.11 14.79 -16.84
C PHE A 200 33.03 16.29 -16.45
N LEU A 201 32.04 16.88 -15.76
CA LEU A 201 31.94 18.36 -15.85
C LEU A 201 31.42 19.23 -14.68
N GLN A 202 31.44 18.82 -13.39
CA GLN A 202 31.08 19.78 -12.31
C GLN A 202 32.04 19.73 -11.11
N GLU A 203 32.59 20.90 -10.75
CA GLU A 203 33.61 21.18 -9.73
C GLU A 203 33.14 21.04 -8.26
N GLU A 204 31.98 20.44 -7.98
CA GLU A 204 31.48 20.31 -6.60
C GLU A 204 30.88 18.92 -6.38
N HIS A 205 31.54 18.09 -5.56
CA HIS A 205 30.85 17.02 -4.87
C HIS A 205 29.93 17.67 -3.82
N LYS A 206 28.75 17.11 -3.58
CA LYS A 206 27.91 17.54 -2.45
C LYS A 206 27.43 16.29 -1.74
N TYR A 207 27.68 16.21 -0.44
CA TYR A 207 27.08 15.19 0.42
C TYR A 207 25.56 15.25 0.26
N TYR A 208 24.96 14.22 -0.34
CA TYR A 208 23.52 14.14 -0.48
C TYR A 208 22.94 13.34 0.68
N GLY A 209 22.48 14.09 1.68
CA GLY A 209 21.57 13.64 2.74
C GLY A 209 22.07 12.46 3.57
N LEU A 210 22.48 12.73 4.82
CA LEU A 210 22.76 11.71 5.82
C LEU A 210 21.49 10.90 6.15
N GLN A 211 21.61 9.59 6.10
CA GLN A 211 20.50 8.66 6.27
C GLN A 211 20.87 7.52 7.22
N LEU A 212 19.97 7.22 8.14
CA LEU A 212 20.01 6.04 8.99
C LEU A 212 19.27 4.89 8.32
N PHE A 213 19.94 3.75 8.21
CA PHE A 213 19.38 2.50 7.71
C PHE A 213 19.42 1.44 8.81
N ILE A 214 18.25 0.86 9.10
CA ILE A 214 18.11 -0.36 9.90
C ILE A 214 17.70 -1.47 8.94
N ILE A 215 18.60 -2.41 8.71
CA ILE A 215 18.43 -3.50 7.75
C ILE A 215 18.28 -4.79 8.53
N ILE A 216 17.11 -5.41 8.44
CA ILE A 216 16.76 -6.64 9.13
C ILE A 216 16.61 -7.74 8.08
N GLU A 217 17.44 -8.75 8.18
CA GLU A 217 17.42 -9.92 7.30
C GLU A 217 16.78 -11.10 8.03
N SER A 218 15.68 -11.61 7.49
CA SER A 218 14.92 -12.71 8.08
C SER A 218 14.63 -13.82 7.06
N ARG A 219 14.28 -15.00 7.56
CA ARG A 219 13.84 -16.15 6.76
C ARG A 219 12.45 -15.95 6.17
N LYS A 220 11.58 -15.24 6.89
CA LYS A 220 10.20 -14.95 6.51
C LYS A 220 9.84 -13.50 6.86
N PRO A 221 8.94 -12.85 6.10
CA PRO A 221 8.55 -11.46 6.34
C PRO A 221 7.67 -11.24 7.57
N ASN A 222 7.00 -12.29 8.06
CA ASN A 222 6.00 -12.20 9.13
C ASN A 222 6.51 -12.90 10.39
N ASP A 223 7.56 -12.36 10.99
CA ASP A 223 8.11 -12.88 12.24
C ASP A 223 7.62 -12.05 13.43
N ASP A 224 7.20 -12.71 14.51
CA ASP A 224 6.66 -12.01 15.68
C ASP A 224 7.70 -11.11 16.36
N LYS A 225 8.98 -11.51 16.36
CA LYS A 225 10.04 -10.66 16.93
C LYS A 225 10.32 -9.46 16.03
N LEU A 226 10.22 -9.61 14.71
CA LEU A 226 10.30 -8.48 13.79
C LEU A 226 9.17 -7.47 14.07
N PHE A 227 7.93 -7.93 14.22
CA PHE A 227 6.80 -7.05 14.51
C PHE A 227 6.89 -6.37 15.88
N LYS A 228 7.36 -7.09 16.91
CA LYS A 228 7.67 -6.50 18.22
C LYS A 228 8.74 -5.43 18.10
N PHE A 229 9.82 -5.69 17.36
CA PHE A 229 10.88 -4.72 17.14
C PHE A 229 10.39 -3.48 16.39
N LEU A 230 9.58 -3.63 15.35
CA LEU A 230 8.95 -2.48 14.67
C LEU A 230 8.09 -1.65 15.64
N LYS A 231 7.35 -2.30 16.53
CA LYS A 231 6.53 -1.62 17.54
C LYS A 231 7.38 -0.84 18.53
N GLU A 232 8.48 -1.41 19.03
CA GLU A 232 9.43 -0.72 19.91
C GLU A 232 10.08 0.49 19.21
N LEU A 233 10.27 0.43 17.89
CA LEU A 233 10.72 1.57 17.08
C LEU A 233 9.62 2.61 16.80
N GLY A 234 8.42 2.45 17.35
CA GLY A 234 7.28 3.33 17.13
C GLY A 234 6.61 3.17 15.76
N ILE A 235 6.87 2.08 15.04
CA ILE A 235 6.30 1.80 13.72
C ILE A 235 5.06 0.93 13.86
N ASP A 236 3.89 1.52 13.57
CA ASP A 236 2.62 0.80 13.50
C ASP A 236 2.54 -0.05 12.22
N TRP A 237 3.11 -1.25 12.31
CA TRP A 237 3.11 -2.20 11.20
C TRP A 237 1.67 -2.65 10.86
N GLU A 238 0.78 -2.81 11.84
CA GLU A 238 -0.60 -3.26 11.61
C GLU A 238 -1.34 -2.32 10.67
N LEU A 239 -1.26 -1.01 10.92
CA LEU A 239 -1.86 0.00 10.06
C LEU A 239 -1.26 0.00 8.66
N ILE A 240 0.05 -0.20 8.54
CA ILE A 240 0.75 -0.28 7.24
C ILE A 240 0.23 -1.47 6.42
N PHE A 241 0.18 -2.66 7.02
CA PHE A 241 -0.30 -3.86 6.34
C PHE A 241 -1.80 -3.79 6.06
N PHE A 242 -2.59 -3.19 6.94
CA PHE A 242 -4.00 -2.91 6.71
C PHE A 242 -4.20 -2.01 5.48
N ARG A 243 -3.49 -0.88 5.40
CA ARG A 243 -3.52 0.03 4.22
C ARG A 243 -3.10 -0.68 2.94
N ARG A 244 -2.04 -1.50 2.98
CA ARG A 244 -1.60 -2.29 1.83
C ARG A 244 -2.69 -3.26 1.37
N ARG A 245 -3.33 -3.98 2.31
CA ARG A 245 -4.42 -4.91 1.99
C ARG A 245 -5.61 -4.19 1.37
N LEU A 246 -5.99 -3.03 1.89
CA LEU A 246 -7.06 -2.20 1.32
C LEU A 246 -6.72 -1.66 -0.07
N ALA A 247 -5.49 -1.22 -0.29
CA ALA A 247 -5.04 -0.75 -1.60
C ALA A 247 -5.08 -1.86 -2.68
N ILE A 248 -4.88 -3.13 -2.27
CA ILE A 248 -4.96 -4.29 -3.15
C ILE A 248 -6.42 -4.69 -3.44
N HIS A 249 -7.34 -4.46 -2.50
CA HIS A 249 -8.73 -4.96 -2.56
C HIS A 249 -9.79 -3.87 -2.71
N ASP A 250 -9.54 -2.90 -3.59
CA ASP A 250 -10.54 -1.99 -4.15
C ASP A 250 -11.00 -0.86 -3.20
N TRP A 251 -10.35 0.30 -3.33
CA TRP A 251 -10.74 1.55 -2.65
C TRP A 251 -12.21 1.93 -2.91
N THR A 252 -12.74 1.50 -4.05
CA THR A 252 -14.13 1.69 -4.46
C THR A 252 -15.11 1.18 -3.42
N GLU A 253 -14.85 0.01 -2.82
CA GLU A 253 -15.72 -0.55 -1.78
C GLU A 253 -15.81 0.39 -0.57
N ILE A 254 -14.68 0.93 -0.13
CA ILE A 254 -14.61 1.80 1.06
C ILE A 254 -15.25 3.15 0.77
N GLU A 255 -14.97 3.74 -0.39
CA GLU A 255 -15.56 5.03 -0.79
C GLU A 255 -17.07 4.93 -0.91
N CYS A 256 -17.58 3.84 -1.47
CA CYS A 256 -19.01 3.58 -1.60
C CYS A 256 -19.69 3.21 -0.27
N GLN A 257 -18.97 2.56 0.67
CA GLN A 257 -19.51 2.29 2.01
C GLN A 257 -19.58 3.56 2.88
N LYS A 258 -18.66 4.50 2.69
CA LYS A 258 -18.60 5.76 3.46
C LYS A 258 -19.55 6.83 2.93
N ASP A 259 -19.76 6.87 1.61
CA ASP A 259 -20.57 7.88 0.95
C ASP A 259 -21.59 7.25 -0.03
N SER A 260 -22.86 7.49 0.24
CA SER A 260 -23.97 7.02 -0.59
C SER A 260 -23.98 7.63 -1.99
N GLU A 261 -23.44 8.84 -2.19
CA GLU A 261 -23.33 9.42 -3.53
C GLU A 261 -22.26 8.73 -4.36
N ASN A 262 -21.14 8.31 -3.74
CA ASN A 262 -20.14 7.48 -4.41
C ASN A 262 -20.72 6.12 -4.81
N LEU A 263 -21.49 5.48 -3.93
CA LEU A 263 -22.20 4.23 -4.24
C LEU A 263 -23.19 4.41 -5.41
N LYS A 264 -23.91 5.53 -5.44
CA LYS A 264 -24.87 5.85 -6.51
C LYS A 264 -24.16 6.06 -7.84
N CYS A 265 -23.05 6.79 -7.86
CA CYS A 265 -22.21 6.99 -9.03
C CYS A 265 -21.61 5.67 -9.53
N PHE A 266 -21.14 4.82 -8.62
CA PHE A 266 -20.61 3.50 -8.94
C PHE A 266 -21.66 2.60 -9.59
N ILE A 267 -22.86 2.47 -8.99
CA ILE A 267 -23.94 1.63 -9.53
C ILE A 267 -24.37 2.16 -10.90
N ARG A 268 -24.48 3.48 -11.07
CA ARG A 268 -24.85 4.10 -12.36
C ARG A 268 -23.81 3.80 -13.44
N ALA A 269 -22.52 3.90 -13.12
CA ALA A 269 -21.45 3.67 -14.08
C ALA A 269 -21.33 2.19 -14.47
N LYS A 270 -21.61 1.27 -13.54
CA LYS A 270 -21.45 -0.17 -13.73
C LYS A 270 -22.68 -0.87 -14.33
N TYR A 271 -23.88 -0.37 -14.06
CA TYR A 271 -25.16 -0.96 -14.45
C TYR A 271 -26.00 0.04 -15.23
N ASP A 272 -25.69 0.20 -16.51
CA ASP A 272 -26.26 1.22 -17.40
C ASP A 272 -27.77 1.07 -17.66
N THR A 273 -28.35 -0.13 -17.52
CA THR A 273 -29.80 -0.34 -17.69
C THR A 273 -30.63 0.09 -16.47
N LEU A 274 -30.01 0.34 -15.31
CA LEU A 274 -30.71 0.81 -14.11
C LEU A 274 -30.92 2.33 -14.20
N ASN A 275 -32.17 2.77 -14.11
CA ASN A 275 -32.50 4.20 -14.22
C ASN A 275 -32.33 4.93 -12.88
N TYR A 276 -32.49 6.25 -12.90
CA TYR A 276 -32.34 7.09 -11.71
C TYR A 276 -33.21 6.64 -10.52
N PHE A 277 -34.45 6.21 -10.77
CA PHE A 277 -35.38 5.77 -9.72
C PHE A 277 -34.96 4.43 -9.13
N ASP A 278 -34.54 3.49 -9.98
CA ASP A 278 -34.05 2.17 -9.56
C ASP A 278 -32.86 2.32 -8.60
N ILE A 279 -31.87 3.13 -8.99
CA ILE A 279 -30.65 3.35 -8.21
C ILE A 279 -30.99 4.01 -6.86
N ASN A 280 -31.85 5.04 -6.84
CA ASN A 280 -32.21 5.68 -5.56
C ASN A 280 -32.97 4.74 -4.62
N ASN A 281 -33.81 3.86 -5.14
CA ASN A 281 -34.51 2.86 -4.33
C ASN A 281 -33.55 1.80 -3.78
N ILE A 282 -32.56 1.37 -4.58
CA ILE A 282 -31.44 0.52 -4.13
C ILE A 282 -30.70 1.19 -2.97
N ILE A 283 -30.22 2.42 -3.15
CA ILE A 283 -29.49 3.17 -2.11
C ILE A 283 -30.34 3.32 -0.85
N ARG A 284 -31.63 3.64 -0.99
CA ARG A 284 -32.55 3.78 0.14
C ARG A 284 -32.65 2.50 0.97
N ILE A 285 -32.76 1.33 0.33
CA ILE A 285 -32.79 0.04 1.05
C ILE A 285 -31.45 -0.25 1.74
N ILE A 286 -30.33 0.00 1.06
CA ILE A 286 -28.98 -0.21 1.60
C ILE A 286 -28.74 0.66 2.83
N VAL A 287 -29.02 1.97 2.74
CA VAL A 287 -28.84 2.92 3.85
C VAL A 287 -29.79 2.62 5.02
N LYS A 288 -31.08 2.39 4.74
CA LYS A 288 -32.09 2.09 5.77
C LYS A 288 -31.74 0.84 6.58
N ASN A 289 -31.08 -0.13 5.95
CA ASN A 289 -30.74 -1.41 6.56
C ASN A 289 -29.26 -1.54 6.92
N GLN A 290 -28.43 -0.51 6.71
CA GLN A 290 -26.97 -0.55 6.90
C GLN A 290 -26.36 -1.81 6.30
N LEU A 291 -26.61 -2.03 5.00
CA LEU A 291 -26.12 -3.20 4.28
C LEU A 291 -24.74 -2.91 3.66
N PRO A 292 -23.83 -3.89 3.63
CA PRO A 292 -22.49 -3.70 3.07
C PRO A 292 -22.51 -3.53 1.54
N PHE A 293 -21.43 -2.94 0.98
CA PHE A 293 -21.29 -2.66 -0.45
C PHE A 293 -21.48 -3.88 -1.34
N ASN A 294 -20.94 -5.03 -0.95
CA ASN A 294 -21.10 -6.28 -1.69
C ASN A 294 -22.58 -6.71 -1.85
N VAL A 295 -23.45 -6.38 -0.88
CA VAL A 295 -24.91 -6.57 -1.00
C VAL A 295 -25.50 -5.61 -2.02
N ALA A 296 -25.07 -4.34 -2.00
CA ALA A 296 -25.52 -3.33 -2.96
C ALA A 296 -25.12 -3.71 -4.41
N ASP A 297 -23.87 -4.12 -4.61
CA ASP A 297 -23.35 -4.57 -5.91
C ASP A 297 -24.07 -5.83 -6.40
N LYS A 298 -24.27 -6.81 -5.52
CA LYS A 298 -24.98 -8.05 -5.87
C LYS A 298 -26.45 -7.80 -6.18
N MET A 299 -27.13 -6.95 -5.40
CA MET A 299 -28.51 -6.57 -5.64
C MET A 299 -28.66 -5.84 -6.97
N ALA A 300 -27.80 -4.86 -7.26
CA ALA A 300 -27.78 -4.15 -8.53
C ALA A 300 -27.51 -5.09 -9.71
N SER A 301 -26.60 -6.06 -9.55
CA SER A 301 -26.35 -7.08 -10.57
C SER A 301 -27.55 -7.97 -10.88
N LEU A 302 -28.32 -8.38 -9.86
CA LEU A 302 -29.52 -9.21 -10.05
C LEU A 302 -30.60 -8.44 -10.81
N LEU A 303 -30.85 -7.20 -10.39
CA LEU A 303 -31.84 -6.31 -10.99
C LEU A 303 -31.45 -5.93 -12.42
N TYR A 304 -30.16 -5.66 -12.65
CA TYR A 304 -29.60 -5.39 -13.96
C TYR A 304 -29.85 -6.55 -14.92
N LYS A 305 -29.53 -7.80 -14.52
CA LYS A 305 -29.73 -8.99 -15.34
C LYS A 305 -31.21 -9.15 -15.73
N MET A 306 -32.10 -9.08 -14.75
CA MET A 306 -33.55 -9.19 -14.96
C MET A 306 -34.07 -8.11 -15.92
N LYS A 307 -33.59 -6.87 -15.79
CA LYS A 307 -34.05 -5.75 -16.62
C LYS A 307 -33.52 -5.83 -18.05
N SER A 308 -32.27 -6.24 -18.23
CA SER A 308 -31.67 -6.47 -19.55
C SER A 308 -32.37 -7.60 -20.32
N GLU A 309 -32.77 -8.67 -19.63
CA GLU A 309 -33.54 -9.78 -20.23
C GLU A 309 -34.96 -9.33 -20.64
N ARG A 310 -35.68 -8.60 -19.77
CA ARG A 310 -36.99 -8.00 -20.13
C ARG A 310 -36.90 -7.07 -21.34
N ALA A 311 -35.83 -6.28 -21.43
CA ALA A 311 -35.61 -5.41 -22.59
C ALA A 311 -35.39 -6.22 -23.88
N THR A 312 -34.77 -7.39 -23.78
CA THR A 312 -34.50 -8.29 -24.91
C THR A 312 -35.78 -8.99 -25.38
N GLU A 313 -36.59 -9.52 -24.46
CA GLU A 313 -37.90 -10.13 -24.76
C GLU A 313 -38.89 -9.14 -25.41
N LEU A 314 -38.87 -7.88 -24.98
CA LEU A 314 -39.70 -6.82 -25.56
C LEU A 314 -39.27 -6.46 -26.98
N GLN A 315 -37.97 -6.54 -27.29
CA GLN A 315 -37.48 -6.37 -28.66
C GLN A 315 -37.88 -7.56 -29.53
N GLU A 316 -37.74 -8.80 -29.05
CA GLU A 316 -38.13 -10.00 -29.81
C GLU A 316 -39.63 -10.05 -30.12
N LYS A 317 -40.50 -9.63 -29.19
CA LYS A 317 -41.95 -9.53 -29.44
C LYS A 317 -42.32 -8.47 -30.47
N LYS A 318 -41.53 -7.39 -30.59
CA LYS A 318 -41.70 -6.38 -31.67
C LYS A 318 -41.32 -6.93 -33.04
N TYR A 319 -40.39 -7.89 -33.12
CA TYR A 319 -40.01 -8.54 -34.40
C TYR A 319 -40.95 -9.68 -34.82
N GLN A 320 -41.73 -10.26 -33.91
CA GLN A 320 -42.75 -11.28 -34.24
C GLN A 320 -44.07 -10.69 -34.74
N PHE A 321 -44.34 -9.41 -34.49
CA PHE A 321 -45.51 -8.71 -35.01
C PHE A 321 -45.15 -8.10 -36.38
N ASP A 322 -45.12 -8.93 -37.42
CA ASP A 322 -45.03 -8.47 -38.81
C ASP A 322 -46.45 -8.09 -39.29
N PRO A 323 -46.73 -6.83 -39.65
CA PRO A 323 -48.05 -6.40 -40.10
C PRO A 323 -48.50 -7.03 -41.43
N PHE A 324 -47.66 -7.84 -42.08
CA PHE A 324 -47.90 -8.41 -43.41
C PHE A 324 -48.36 -9.88 -43.42
N LEU A 325 -48.64 -10.50 -42.27
CA LEU A 325 -48.96 -11.94 -42.21
C LEU A 325 -50.41 -12.30 -41.89
N ASP A 326 -51.34 -11.34 -41.95
CA ASP A 326 -52.78 -11.61 -41.72
C ASP A 326 -53.69 -10.98 -42.80
N GLU A 327 -53.40 -11.26 -44.07
CA GLU A 327 -54.38 -11.11 -45.16
C GLU A 327 -54.83 -12.49 -45.65
N SER A 328 -55.66 -13.15 -44.85
CA SER A 328 -56.69 -14.03 -45.40
C SER A 328 -58.02 -13.75 -44.71
N ILE A 329 -59.03 -13.48 -45.55
CA ILE A 329 -60.47 -13.29 -45.25
C ILE A 329 -60.94 -11.82 -45.18
N GLN A 330 -61.14 -11.27 -46.39
CA GLN A 330 -62.40 -10.66 -46.86
C GLN A 330 -63.26 -9.89 -45.85
N ASN A 331 -63.29 -8.57 -45.97
CA ASN A 331 -64.49 -7.87 -46.45
C ASN A 331 -64.21 -6.39 -46.76
N GLU A 332 -64.38 -6.06 -48.04
CA GLU A 332 -64.48 -4.72 -48.56
C GLU A 332 -65.68 -4.00 -47.94
N ARG A 333 -65.44 -2.97 -47.12
CA ARG A 333 -66.21 -1.72 -47.00
C ARG A 333 -65.82 -1.03 -45.70
N ASN A 334 -64.84 -0.13 -45.79
CA ASN A 334 -64.76 1.15 -45.07
C ASN A 334 -63.32 1.68 -45.09
N TYR A 335 -62.76 1.88 -46.29
CA TYR A 335 -61.43 2.46 -46.48
C TYR A 335 -61.34 3.98 -46.20
N ARG A 336 -62.34 4.55 -45.50
CA ARG A 336 -62.39 5.98 -45.18
C ARG A 336 -63.09 6.25 -43.85
N LYS A 337 -62.68 5.61 -42.73
CA LYS A 337 -63.11 6.11 -41.41
C LYS A 337 -62.33 5.66 -40.17
N THR A 338 -60.99 5.67 -40.22
CA THR A 338 -60.19 5.65 -38.97
C THR A 338 -58.74 6.12 -39.23
N ARG A 339 -58.58 7.36 -39.70
CA ARG A 339 -57.39 8.14 -39.32
C ARG A 339 -57.75 8.76 -37.98
N TYR A 340 -56.93 8.53 -36.95
CA TYR A 340 -57.18 8.67 -35.50
C TYR A 340 -57.63 7.36 -34.84
N ILE A 341 -56.64 6.51 -34.52
CA ILE A 341 -56.45 5.82 -33.23
C ILE A 341 -54.98 5.33 -33.23
N ASP A 342 -54.21 5.88 -32.30
CA ASP A 342 -52.96 5.42 -31.66
C ASP A 342 -51.76 5.14 -32.57
N GLN A 343 -50.90 6.14 -32.84
CA GLN A 343 -49.74 6.42 -31.98
C GLN A 343 -49.22 5.15 -31.31
N ALA A 344 -48.21 4.52 -31.90
CA ALA A 344 -47.27 3.71 -31.15
C ALA A 344 -46.72 4.62 -30.04
N GLN A 345 -47.35 4.54 -28.87
CA GLN A 345 -46.89 5.21 -27.66
C GLN A 345 -45.40 4.92 -27.54
N PRO A 346 -44.54 5.95 -27.43
CA PRO A 346 -43.19 5.70 -26.97
C PRO A 346 -43.36 4.97 -25.65
N ILE A 347 -42.80 3.76 -25.54
CA ILE A 347 -42.85 2.98 -24.30
C ILE A 347 -42.31 3.90 -23.22
N ASP A 348 -43.20 4.42 -22.37
CA ASP A 348 -42.86 5.39 -21.34
C ASP A 348 -41.71 4.80 -20.53
N GLU A 349 -40.63 5.55 -20.33
CA GLU A 349 -39.51 5.16 -19.46
C GLU A 349 -39.98 4.74 -18.05
N TYR A 350 -41.17 5.21 -17.64
CA TYR A 350 -41.89 4.84 -16.42
C TYR A 350 -42.46 3.39 -16.43
N SER A 351 -42.71 2.79 -17.58
CA SER A 351 -43.12 1.38 -17.70
C SER A 351 -41.94 0.40 -17.59
N LEU A 352 -40.71 0.91 -17.50
CA LEU A 352 -39.46 0.16 -17.32
C LEU A 352 -38.82 0.34 -15.92
N THR A 353 -39.39 1.15 -15.02
CA THR A 353 -38.89 1.29 -13.63
C THR A 353 -39.20 0.05 -12.80
N LEU A 354 -38.26 -0.39 -11.98
CA LEU A 354 -38.42 -1.52 -11.08
C LEU A 354 -39.37 -1.15 -9.93
N LYS A 355 -40.27 -2.08 -9.60
CA LYS A 355 -41.15 -1.96 -8.44
C LYS A 355 -40.33 -2.09 -7.16
N LYS A 356 -40.74 -1.37 -6.10
CA LYS A 356 -40.09 -1.47 -4.79
C LYS A 356 -40.05 -2.91 -4.25
N ALA A 357 -41.06 -3.73 -4.57
CA ALA A 357 -41.12 -5.14 -4.21
C ALA A 357 -39.99 -5.97 -4.89
N GLU A 358 -39.65 -5.67 -6.14
CA GLU A 358 -38.55 -6.33 -6.88
C GLU A 358 -37.20 -6.00 -6.23
N ILE A 359 -37.00 -4.74 -5.87
CA ILE A 359 -35.77 -4.28 -5.20
C ILE A 359 -35.66 -4.89 -3.80
N ALA A 360 -36.76 -4.99 -3.06
CA ALA A 360 -36.81 -5.67 -1.76
C ALA A 360 -36.54 -7.18 -1.88
N ALA A 361 -37.05 -7.84 -2.92
CA ALA A 361 -36.78 -9.25 -3.21
C ALA A 361 -35.29 -9.48 -3.52
N ALA A 362 -34.70 -8.63 -4.38
CA ALA A 362 -33.28 -8.68 -4.71
C ALA A 362 -32.38 -8.45 -3.48
N ALA A 363 -32.77 -7.54 -2.57
CA ALA A 363 -32.05 -7.34 -1.31
C ALA A 363 -32.03 -8.60 -0.44
N LYS A 364 -33.18 -9.28 -0.29
CA LYS A 364 -33.29 -10.54 0.47
C LYS A 364 -32.43 -11.65 -0.15
N ILE A 365 -32.44 -11.79 -1.47
CA ILE A 365 -31.62 -12.77 -2.19
C ILE A 365 -30.13 -12.46 -2.05
N ALA A 366 -29.73 -11.20 -2.23
CA ALA A 366 -28.33 -10.78 -2.11
C ALA A 366 -27.79 -11.05 -0.69
N CYS A 367 -28.57 -10.75 0.35
CA CYS A 367 -28.22 -11.10 1.73
C CYS A 367 -28.10 -12.60 1.94
N ALA A 368 -29.05 -13.40 1.43
CA ALA A 368 -29.00 -14.86 1.55
C ALA A 368 -27.78 -15.46 0.83
N TYR A 369 -27.48 -14.99 -0.38
CA TYR A 369 -26.32 -15.42 -1.17
C TYR A 369 -24.99 -15.13 -0.48
N LEU A 370 -24.91 -14.01 0.24
CA LEU A 370 -23.71 -13.60 0.97
C LEU A 370 -23.66 -14.12 2.42
N GLY A 371 -24.61 -14.96 2.84
CA GLY A 371 -24.66 -15.52 4.19
C GLY A 371 -25.03 -14.52 5.29
N ILE A 372 -25.70 -13.41 4.94
CA ILE A 372 -26.09 -12.35 5.87
C ILE A 372 -27.50 -12.61 6.38
N HIS A 373 -27.60 -13.09 7.63
CA HIS A 373 -28.88 -13.36 8.30
C HIS A 373 -29.44 -12.11 8.99
N LYS A 374 -29.86 -11.11 8.20
CA LYS A 374 -30.47 -9.87 8.70
C LYS A 374 -31.89 -9.71 8.16
N GLN A 375 -32.84 -9.41 9.04
CA GLN A 375 -34.22 -9.10 8.62
C GLN A 375 -34.24 -7.70 7.96
N ILE A 376 -34.56 -7.66 6.66
CA ILE A 376 -34.58 -6.43 5.88
C ILE A 376 -35.88 -5.66 6.15
N LYS A 377 -35.74 -4.42 6.61
CA LYS A 377 -36.84 -3.46 6.80
C LYS A 377 -37.22 -2.86 5.45
N VAL A 378 -38.41 -3.21 4.97
CA VAL A 378 -39.02 -2.67 3.74
C VAL A 378 -39.97 -1.51 4.06
N ASP A 379 -40.46 -0.80 3.05
CA ASP A 379 -41.50 0.23 3.24
C ASP A 379 -42.87 -0.42 3.50
N LYS A 380 -43.75 0.28 4.23
CA LYS A 380 -45.04 -0.26 4.70
C LYS A 380 -46.06 -0.54 3.58
N ASP A 381 -45.82 0.02 2.41
CA ASP A 381 -46.65 -0.10 1.20
C ASP A 381 -46.32 -1.36 0.37
N ILE A 382 -45.41 -2.23 0.83
CA ILE A 382 -44.97 -3.42 0.11
C ILE A 382 -45.52 -4.68 0.77
N SER A 383 -46.23 -5.49 -0.01
CA SER A 383 -46.78 -6.78 0.42
C SER A 383 -45.69 -7.87 0.46
N ASP A 384 -45.66 -8.67 1.54
CA ASP A 384 -44.77 -9.84 1.62
C ASP A 384 -45.05 -10.89 0.54
N ALA A 385 -46.30 -11.01 0.09
CA ALA A 385 -46.67 -11.91 -1.00
C ALA A 385 -46.08 -11.46 -2.35
N GLU A 386 -46.00 -10.15 -2.59
CA GLU A 386 -45.34 -9.60 -3.78
C GLU A 386 -43.83 -9.82 -3.74
N ILE A 387 -43.21 -9.65 -2.57
CA ILE A 387 -41.76 -9.91 -2.40
C ILE A 387 -41.45 -11.39 -2.70
N LEU A 388 -42.24 -12.33 -2.18
CA LEU A 388 -42.05 -13.76 -2.43
C LEU A 388 -42.21 -14.12 -3.91
N LYS A 389 -43.19 -13.52 -4.60
CA LYS A 389 -43.36 -13.70 -6.05
C LYS A 389 -42.10 -13.29 -6.81
N TYR A 390 -41.58 -12.08 -6.55
CA TYR A 390 -40.40 -11.57 -7.23
C TYR A 390 -39.11 -12.26 -6.81
N GLN A 391 -39.05 -12.84 -5.62
CA GLN A 391 -37.94 -13.72 -5.26
C GLN A 391 -37.90 -14.94 -6.16
N GLY A 392 -39.05 -15.59 -6.38
CA GLY A 392 -39.16 -16.72 -7.30
C GLY A 392 -38.75 -16.37 -8.72
N GLU A 393 -39.18 -15.21 -9.23
CA GLU A 393 -38.73 -14.69 -10.53
C GLU A 393 -37.20 -14.52 -10.55
N LEU A 394 -36.62 -13.77 -9.61
CA LEU A 394 -35.18 -13.50 -9.55
C LEU A 394 -34.29 -14.74 -9.34
N THR A 395 -34.81 -15.82 -8.73
CA THR A 395 -34.07 -17.08 -8.53
C THR A 395 -34.17 -18.06 -9.68
N ASN A 396 -35.13 -17.88 -10.59
CA ASN A 396 -35.34 -18.76 -11.75
C ASN A 396 -34.44 -18.39 -12.96
N PHE A 397 -33.48 -17.47 -12.78
CA PHE A 397 -32.59 -16.93 -13.82
C PHE A 397 -31.10 -17.27 -13.66
#